data_AF-A0A917T435-F1
#
_entry.id   AF-A0A917T435-F1
#
_cell.length_a   1.000
_cell.length_b   1.000
_cell.length_c   1.000
_cell.angle_alpha   90.00
_cell.angle_beta   90.00
_cell.angle_gamma   90.00
#
_symmetry.space_group_name_H-M   'P 1'
#
loop_
_entity.id
_entity.type
_entity.pdbx_description
1 polymer ?
#
loop_
_entity_poly.entity_id
_entity_poly.type
_entity_poly.pdbx_seq_one_letter_code
_entity_poly.pdbx_strand_id
1 'polypeptide(L)'
;MAEVGKKKITVDTKINLYGEAKGKEPPAWFAASPALQKLDQTIDVKRTLELDPRKWNRKTLEDGAYAVARYELALFATAMAGFEKKIVKALPKDQKRAKLDKNAKSISDDFKSEFEKVEGDVVKLHKKITKAIEAKVSTALDEVEADKGDNKKALAAGKEALKKFAQVDDRMFSNLTEDVADTLKALARDLKGADEKEAAAAYKDAKSSMAVCQKAFASSAKEVQNVAKYLLFKGDKMARDKNAAPALQEIGKKLSANGPMKSALNRISAAVDDFGKSLDDVDRLVSDGKASEAEVKTAAQQFEKDHKDKDKTLAEAARHMDAIGKAFNKTSQQVKA
;
A
#
# COMPACT_ATOMS: atom_id res chain seq x y z
N MET A 1 -18.91 14.06 7.70
CA MET A 1 -18.24 13.88 9.01
C MET A 1 -17.11 12.87 8.81
N ALA A 2 -15.82 13.17 8.72
CA ALA A 2 -15.02 14.40 8.72
C ALA A 2 -14.01 14.28 7.55
N GLU A 3 -13.48 15.38 7.02
CA GLU A 3 -12.39 15.37 6.03
C GLU A 3 -11.18 14.63 6.63
N VAL A 4 -10.94 13.38 6.22
CA VAL A 4 -9.88 12.59 6.84
C VAL A 4 -8.56 12.85 6.12
N GLY A 5 -7.67 13.59 6.81
CA GLY A 5 -6.26 13.23 6.85
C GLY A 5 -5.25 14.27 6.42
N LYS A 6 -5.65 15.41 5.85
CA LYS A 6 -4.69 16.46 5.47
C LYS A 6 -4.56 17.50 6.57
N LYS A 7 -3.33 17.87 6.91
CA LYS A 7 -3.02 19.02 7.75
C LYS A 7 -2.25 20.04 6.95
N LYS A 8 -2.48 21.32 7.24
CA LYS A 8 -1.63 22.40 6.75
C LYS A 8 -0.26 22.24 7.39
N ILE A 9 0.74 21.97 6.57
CA ILE A 9 2.14 21.91 6.98
C ILE A 9 2.85 23.04 6.25
N THR A 10 3.39 23.98 7.01
CA THR A 10 4.19 25.08 6.47
C THR A 10 5.65 24.67 6.43
N VAL A 11 6.22 24.67 5.23
CA VAL A 11 7.67 24.70 5.00
C VAL A 11 8.09 26.17 5.12
N ASP A 12 9.05 26.44 5.99
CA ASP A 12 9.61 27.78 6.18
C ASP A 12 11.10 27.57 6.51
N THR A 13 11.91 27.49 5.46
CA THR A 13 13.34 27.19 5.53
C THR A 13 14.16 28.14 4.68
N LYS A 14 15.41 28.35 5.10
CA LYS A 14 16.39 29.19 4.42
C LYS A 14 17.51 28.33 3.90
N ILE A 15 17.65 28.27 2.58
CA ILE A 15 18.72 27.50 1.93
C ILE A 15 19.94 28.41 1.81
N ASN A 16 21.02 28.09 2.54
CA ASN A 16 22.29 28.82 2.43
C ASN A 16 22.96 28.51 1.08
N LEU A 17 23.17 29.54 0.26
CA LEU A 17 23.84 29.44 -1.04
C LEU A 17 25.27 28.91 -0.94
N TYR A 18 25.93 29.14 0.19
CA TYR A 18 27.29 28.67 0.47
C TYR A 18 27.31 27.33 1.20
N GLY A 19 26.17 26.64 1.38
CA GLY A 19 26.08 25.41 2.17
C GLY A 19 27.01 24.28 1.71
N GLU A 20 27.34 24.23 0.41
CA GLU A 20 28.29 23.27 -0.18
C GLU A 20 29.70 23.87 -0.42
N ALA A 21 29.93 25.13 -0.06
CA ALA A 21 31.25 25.78 -0.15
C ALA A 21 32.14 25.42 1.05
N LYS A 22 33.46 25.46 0.85
CA LYS A 22 34.43 25.25 1.94
C LYS A 22 34.30 26.38 2.97
N GLY A 23 33.91 26.04 4.19
CA GLY A 23 33.66 27.00 5.28
C GLY A 23 32.22 27.49 5.40
N LYS A 24 31.34 27.13 4.45
CA LYS A 24 29.89 27.46 4.46
C LYS A 24 29.55 28.95 4.48
N GLU A 25 30.51 29.80 4.13
CA GLU A 25 30.42 31.26 4.16
C GLU A 25 30.93 31.86 2.85
N PRO A 26 30.55 33.12 2.54
CA PRO A 26 31.13 33.83 1.41
C PRO A 26 32.66 33.94 1.53
N PRO A 27 33.40 33.78 0.43
CA PRO A 27 34.85 34.01 0.42
C PRO A 27 35.23 35.41 0.92
N ALA A 28 36.37 35.53 1.60
CA ALA A 28 36.82 36.80 2.21
C ALA A 28 36.87 38.00 1.24
N TRP A 29 37.14 37.76 -0.04
CA TRP A 29 37.19 38.80 -1.07
C TRP A 29 35.81 39.41 -1.41
N PHE A 30 34.70 38.81 -0.95
CA PHE A 30 33.37 39.42 -1.06
C PHE A 30 33.29 40.76 -0.34
N ALA A 31 34.01 40.90 0.77
CA ALA A 31 34.01 42.13 1.56
C ALA A 31 34.60 43.33 0.79
N ALA A 32 35.37 43.08 -0.27
CA ALA A 32 35.95 44.12 -1.12
C ALA A 32 34.93 44.75 -2.09
N SER A 33 33.72 44.19 -2.21
CA SER A 33 32.69 44.66 -3.14
C SER A 33 31.36 44.95 -2.44
N PRO A 34 30.91 46.22 -2.43
CA PRO A 34 29.56 46.57 -1.99
C PRO A 34 28.46 45.90 -2.82
N ALA A 35 28.72 45.57 -4.08
CA ALA A 35 27.74 44.89 -4.94
C ALA A 35 27.53 43.43 -4.52
N LEU A 36 28.62 42.74 -4.16
CA LEU A 36 28.56 41.35 -3.68
C LEU A 36 28.01 41.26 -2.25
N GLN A 37 28.29 42.25 -1.40
CA GLN A 37 27.74 42.33 -0.04
C GLN A 37 26.21 42.46 -0.01
N LYS A 38 25.61 43.02 -1.07
CA LYS A 38 24.16 43.16 -1.22
C LYS A 38 23.47 41.90 -1.74
N LEU A 39 24.21 40.87 -2.13
CA LEU A 39 23.61 39.61 -2.59
C LEU A 39 23.08 38.83 -1.39
N ASP A 40 21.82 38.40 -1.48
CA ASP A 40 21.24 37.52 -0.48
C ASP A 40 22.04 36.23 -0.39
N GLN A 41 22.39 35.82 0.83
CA GLN A 41 23.16 34.59 1.06
C GLN A 41 22.25 33.38 1.24
N THR A 42 20.95 33.62 1.36
CA THR A 42 19.93 32.59 1.56
C THR A 42 18.83 32.70 0.53
N ILE A 43 18.27 31.55 0.15
CA ILE A 43 17.04 31.45 -0.62
C ILE A 43 15.93 31.05 0.35
N ASP A 44 14.96 31.95 0.54
CA ASP A 44 13.85 31.73 1.46
C ASP A 44 12.77 30.88 0.77
N VAL A 45 12.51 29.69 1.32
CA VAL A 45 11.47 28.77 0.85
C VAL A 45 10.34 28.77 1.87
N LYS A 46 9.23 29.45 1.52
CA LYS A 46 8.04 29.51 2.37
C LYS A 46 6.79 29.09 1.61
N ARG A 47 6.21 27.96 2.02
CA ARG A 47 4.97 27.45 1.42
C ARG A 47 4.17 26.62 2.41
N THR A 48 2.85 26.82 2.41
CA THR A 48 1.92 25.99 3.18
C THR A 48 1.28 24.98 2.24
N LEU A 49 1.38 23.69 2.58
CA LEU A 49 0.88 22.57 1.79
C LEU A 49 -0.18 21.81 2.58
N GLU A 50 -1.18 21.26 1.90
CA GLU A 50 -2.18 20.38 2.51
C GLU A 50 -1.80 18.91 2.33
N LEU A 51 -1.05 18.39 3.30
CA LEU A 51 -0.38 17.09 3.22
C LEU A 51 -0.84 16.12 4.30
N ASP A 52 -0.65 14.83 4.05
CA ASP A 52 -0.84 13.79 5.06
C ASP A 52 0.29 13.84 6.11
N PRO A 53 0.00 14.17 7.39
CA PRO A 53 1.01 14.32 8.43
C PRO A 53 1.69 13.00 8.82
N ARG A 54 1.22 11.85 8.30
CA ARG A 54 1.83 10.53 8.54
C ARG A 54 3.05 10.28 7.63
N LYS A 55 3.04 10.84 6.42
CA LYS A 55 4.13 10.72 5.44
C LYS A 55 5.02 11.96 5.47
N TRP A 56 4.42 13.12 5.68
CA TRP A 56 5.09 14.40 5.57
C TRP A 56 5.06 15.13 6.92
N ASN A 57 6.21 15.65 7.32
CA ASN A 57 6.32 16.59 8.42
C ASN A 57 7.19 17.76 7.95
N ARG A 58 7.16 18.85 8.71
CA ARG A 58 7.94 20.06 8.40
C ARG A 58 9.40 19.74 8.09
N LYS A 59 10.07 19.00 8.98
CA LYS A 59 11.48 18.64 8.83
C LYS A 59 11.77 17.86 7.55
N THR A 60 10.95 16.86 7.22
CA THR A 60 11.13 16.05 5.99
C THR A 60 11.00 16.90 4.73
N LEU A 61 10.08 17.86 4.73
CA LEU A 61 9.90 18.77 3.59
C LEU A 61 11.05 19.78 3.48
N GLU A 62 11.55 20.30 4.62
CA GLU A 62 12.70 21.21 4.65
C GLU A 62 14.00 20.51 4.23
N ASP A 63 14.26 19.31 4.75
CA ASP A 63 15.39 18.46 4.37
C ASP A 63 15.29 18.09 2.86
N GLY A 64 14.08 17.81 2.38
CA GLY A 64 13.81 17.55 0.96
C GLY A 64 14.07 18.76 0.06
N ALA A 65 13.63 19.95 0.46
CA ALA A 65 13.90 21.20 -0.25
C ALA A 65 15.41 21.48 -0.37
N TYR A 66 16.17 21.24 0.71
CA TYR A 66 17.63 21.34 0.67
C TYR A 66 18.25 20.27 -0.26
N ALA A 67 17.78 19.03 -0.19
CA ALA A 67 18.29 17.95 -1.03
C ALA A 67 18.12 18.23 -2.53
N VAL A 68 16.97 18.80 -2.92
CA VAL A 68 16.70 19.23 -4.31
C VAL A 68 17.63 20.36 -4.75
N ALA A 69 17.93 21.30 -3.85
CA ALA A 69 18.82 22.43 -4.12
C ALA A 69 20.31 22.04 -4.19
N ARG A 70 20.70 20.95 -3.54
CA ARG A 70 22.10 20.57 -3.29
C ARG A 70 22.97 20.53 -4.54
N TYR A 71 22.44 20.03 -5.65
CA TYR A 71 23.18 19.97 -6.92
C TYR A 71 23.56 21.37 -7.43
N GLU A 72 22.61 22.31 -7.40
CA GLU A 72 22.86 23.70 -7.83
C GLU A 72 23.80 24.42 -6.86
N LEU A 73 23.70 24.14 -5.56
CA LEU A 73 24.64 24.66 -4.55
C LEU A 73 26.07 24.16 -4.79
N ALA A 74 26.26 22.90 -5.17
CA ALA A 74 27.57 22.34 -5.50
C ALA A 74 28.16 22.98 -6.76
N LEU A 75 27.33 23.25 -7.78
CA LEU A 75 27.74 23.99 -8.97
C LEU A 75 28.17 25.43 -8.62
N PHE A 76 27.39 26.09 -7.76
CA PHE A 76 27.73 27.42 -7.25
C PHE A 76 29.09 27.41 -6.53
N ALA A 77 29.28 26.52 -5.55
CA ALA A 77 30.53 26.39 -4.80
C ALA A 77 31.74 26.13 -5.71
N THR A 78 31.58 25.28 -6.72
CA THR A 78 32.64 24.97 -7.70
C THR A 78 33.04 26.20 -8.51
N ALA A 79 32.06 26.98 -8.98
CA ALA A 79 32.31 28.22 -9.71
C ALA A 79 32.97 29.28 -8.81
N MET A 80 32.52 29.40 -7.56
CA MET A 80 33.11 30.30 -6.56
C MET A 80 34.60 30.01 -6.31
N ALA A 81 34.99 28.74 -6.21
CA ALA A 81 36.39 28.34 -6.10
C ALA A 81 37.20 28.68 -7.36
N GLY A 82 36.57 28.61 -8.54
CA GLY A 82 37.16 29.06 -9.81
C GLY A 82 37.43 30.56 -9.83
N PHE A 83 36.47 31.36 -9.38
CA PHE A 83 36.60 32.81 -9.27
C PHE A 83 37.70 33.21 -8.27
N GLU A 84 37.77 32.55 -7.11
CA GLU A 84 38.85 32.80 -6.15
C GLU A 84 40.23 32.58 -6.77
N LYS A 85 40.40 31.51 -7.57
CA LYS A 85 41.68 31.26 -8.28
C LYS A 85 42.03 32.36 -9.26
N LYS A 86 41.05 32.95 -9.97
CA LYS A 86 41.27 34.07 -10.89
C LYS A 86 41.74 35.31 -10.13
N ILE A 87 41.05 35.67 -9.06
CA ILE A 87 41.40 36.80 -8.18
C ILE A 87 42.80 36.62 -7.59
N VAL A 88 43.12 35.41 -7.10
CA VAL A 88 44.45 35.10 -6.53
C VAL A 88 45.57 35.17 -7.56
N LYS A 89 45.31 34.80 -8.82
CA LYS A 89 46.32 34.92 -9.89
C LYS A 89 46.56 36.36 -10.31
N ALA A 90 45.53 37.21 -10.22
CA ALA A 90 45.64 38.63 -10.54
C ALA A 90 46.26 39.45 -9.39
N LEU A 91 46.32 38.90 -8.18
CA LEU A 91 46.90 39.55 -7.00
C LEU A 91 48.44 39.67 -7.11
N PRO A 92 49.01 40.85 -6.81
CA PRO A 92 50.45 41.01 -6.64
C PRO A 92 51.01 40.09 -5.52
N LYS A 93 52.21 39.51 -5.74
CA LYS A 93 52.81 38.48 -4.86
C LYS A 93 53.06 38.92 -3.42
N ASP A 94 53.05 40.22 -3.15
CA ASP A 94 53.31 40.89 -1.88
C ASP A 94 52.04 41.21 -1.06
N GLN A 95 50.84 40.99 -1.61
CA GLN A 95 49.58 41.31 -0.91
C GLN A 95 48.87 40.07 -0.34
N LYS A 96 48.52 40.12 0.96
CA LYS A 96 47.77 39.06 1.66
C LYS A 96 46.28 39.12 1.29
N ARG A 97 45.67 37.96 0.99
CA ARG A 97 44.26 37.76 0.61
C ARG A 97 43.21 38.42 1.53
N ALA A 98 43.56 38.76 2.76
CA ALA A 98 42.66 39.28 3.78
C ALA A 98 42.43 40.81 3.75
N LYS A 99 43.16 41.56 2.90
CA LYS A 99 43.05 43.04 2.79
C LYS A 99 42.80 43.50 1.36
N LEU A 100 41.89 42.83 0.67
CA LEU A 100 41.46 43.23 -0.67
C LEU A 100 40.53 44.44 -0.58
N ASP A 101 40.98 45.58 -1.09
CA ASP A 101 40.14 46.76 -1.36
C ASP A 101 40.36 47.15 -2.82
N LYS A 102 39.36 47.00 -3.69
CA LYS A 102 39.46 47.29 -5.12
C LYS A 102 39.84 48.75 -5.44
N ASN A 103 39.70 49.65 -4.47
CA ASN A 103 40.02 51.08 -4.59
C ASN A 103 41.39 51.45 -4.00
N ALA A 104 42.18 50.48 -3.51
CA ALA A 104 43.51 50.77 -2.98
C ALA A 104 44.43 51.30 -4.11
N LYS A 105 45.10 52.43 -3.85
CA LYS A 105 45.99 53.11 -4.80
C LYS A 105 47.16 52.25 -5.30
N SER A 106 47.48 51.15 -4.61
CA SER A 106 48.61 50.25 -4.88
C SER A 106 48.24 48.98 -5.66
N ILE A 107 47.05 48.92 -6.27
CA ILE A 107 46.56 47.75 -7.01
C ILE A 107 46.67 48.00 -8.52
N SER A 108 47.17 46.99 -9.26
CA SER A 108 47.31 47.04 -10.72
C SER A 108 45.96 47.15 -11.43
N ASP A 109 45.93 47.82 -12.58
CA ASP A 109 44.71 47.94 -13.39
C ASP A 109 44.23 46.57 -13.92
N ASP A 110 45.16 45.63 -14.13
CA ASP A 110 44.86 44.23 -14.46
C ASP A 110 44.04 43.54 -13.36
N PHE A 111 44.39 43.76 -12.09
CA PHE A 111 43.62 43.22 -10.98
C PHE A 111 42.22 43.82 -10.92
N LYS A 112 42.10 45.15 -11.07
CA LYS A 112 40.80 45.84 -11.05
C LYS A 112 39.89 45.32 -12.14
N SER A 113 40.41 45.19 -13.37
CA SER A 113 39.64 44.67 -14.51
C SER A 113 39.19 43.22 -14.30
N GLU A 114 40.06 42.35 -13.79
CA GLU A 114 39.70 40.95 -13.51
C GLU A 114 38.70 40.85 -12.34
N PHE A 115 38.86 41.68 -11.30
CA PHE A 115 37.94 41.73 -10.17
C PHE A 115 36.54 42.19 -10.60
N GLU A 116 36.42 43.22 -11.45
CA GLU A 116 35.14 43.68 -12.00
C GLU A 116 34.44 42.60 -12.85
N LYS A 117 35.21 41.86 -13.66
CA LYS A 117 34.67 40.72 -14.43
C LYS A 117 34.15 39.63 -13.50
N VAL A 118 34.92 39.25 -12.49
CA VAL A 118 34.52 38.25 -11.49
C VAL A 118 33.29 38.73 -10.72
N GLU A 119 33.24 39.99 -10.30
CA GLU A 119 32.08 40.60 -9.64
C GLU A 119 30.82 40.44 -10.51
N GLY A 120 30.90 40.81 -11.79
CA GLY A 120 29.79 40.66 -12.74
C GLY A 120 29.37 39.20 -12.97
N ASP A 121 30.33 38.28 -13.05
CA ASP A 121 30.06 36.85 -13.23
C ASP A 121 29.41 36.22 -11.99
N VAL A 122 29.81 36.64 -10.79
CA VAL A 122 29.21 36.19 -9.52
C VAL A 122 27.76 36.65 -9.43
N VAL A 123 27.46 37.91 -9.75
CA VAL A 123 26.09 38.44 -9.72
C VAL A 123 25.19 37.66 -10.71
N LYS A 124 25.68 37.39 -11.92
CA LYS A 124 24.93 36.59 -12.91
C LYS A 124 24.70 35.16 -12.44
N LEU A 125 25.74 34.52 -11.89
CA LEU A 125 25.67 33.16 -11.38
C LEU A 125 24.70 33.05 -10.21
N HIS A 126 24.77 33.97 -9.25
CA HIS A 126 23.88 34.06 -8.10
C HIS A 126 22.42 34.10 -8.55
N LYS A 127 22.07 35.01 -9.47
CA LYS A 127 20.71 35.12 -10.02
C LYS A 127 20.26 33.84 -10.72
N LYS A 128 21.17 33.20 -11.49
CA LYS A 128 20.87 31.97 -12.22
C LYS A 128 20.59 30.80 -11.26
N ILE A 129 21.45 30.59 -10.28
CA ILE A 129 21.34 29.50 -9.31
C ILE A 129 20.12 29.70 -8.41
N THR A 130 19.88 30.92 -7.95
CA THR A 130 18.69 31.25 -7.14
C THR A 130 17.41 30.86 -7.87
N LYS A 131 17.23 31.33 -9.12
CA LYS A 131 16.06 30.97 -9.93
C LYS A 131 15.93 29.47 -10.19
N ALA A 132 17.05 28.78 -10.42
CA ALA A 132 17.05 27.35 -10.68
C ALA A 132 16.62 26.56 -9.42
N ILE A 133 17.11 26.95 -8.25
CA ILE A 133 16.73 26.35 -6.97
C ILE A 133 15.25 26.62 -6.68
N GLU A 134 14.80 27.87 -6.79
CA GLU A 134 13.39 28.24 -6.58
C GLU A 134 12.45 27.41 -7.47
N ALA A 135 12.76 27.29 -8.76
CA ALA A 135 11.95 26.51 -9.69
C ALA A 135 11.91 25.03 -9.32
N LYS A 136 13.08 24.40 -9.08
CA LYS A 136 13.15 22.97 -8.74
C LYS A 136 12.47 22.65 -7.41
N VAL A 137 12.68 23.49 -6.39
CA VAL A 137 12.04 23.31 -5.08
C VAL A 137 10.54 23.51 -5.20
N SER A 138 10.07 24.52 -5.95
CA SER A 138 8.62 24.71 -6.20
C SER A 138 8.00 23.48 -6.84
N THR A 139 8.58 22.98 -7.93
CA THR A 139 8.10 21.77 -8.62
C THR A 139 8.10 20.55 -7.71
N ALA A 140 9.16 20.34 -6.91
CA ALA A 140 9.21 19.23 -5.97
C ALA A 140 8.11 19.34 -4.89
N LEU A 141 7.81 20.55 -4.39
CA LEU A 141 6.72 20.76 -3.44
C LEU A 141 5.34 20.59 -4.09
N ASP A 142 5.17 21.00 -5.36
CA ASP A 142 3.97 20.71 -6.15
C ASP A 142 3.76 19.21 -6.33
N GLU A 143 4.81 18.47 -6.66
CA GLU A 143 4.78 17.01 -6.78
C GLU A 143 4.46 16.35 -5.45
N VAL A 144 5.02 16.83 -4.33
CA VAL A 144 4.71 16.31 -2.99
C VAL A 144 3.24 16.57 -2.61
N GLU A 145 2.68 17.71 -2.99
CA GLU A 145 1.27 18.06 -2.79
C GLU A 145 0.34 17.26 -3.71
N ALA A 146 0.82 16.93 -4.91
CA ALA A 146 0.13 16.09 -5.89
C ALA A 146 0.28 14.58 -5.64
N ASP A 147 1.34 14.14 -4.95
CA ASP A 147 1.66 12.74 -4.60
C ASP A 147 0.80 12.28 -3.41
N LYS A 148 -0.51 12.24 -3.71
CA LYS A 148 -1.57 11.52 -3.04
C LYS A 148 -1.03 10.13 -2.70
N GLY A 149 -0.89 9.83 -1.41
CA GLY A 149 -0.11 8.70 -0.87
C GLY A 149 -0.16 7.40 -1.67
N ASP A 150 0.94 6.63 -1.67
CA ASP A 150 1.08 5.37 -2.43
C ASP A 150 0.00 4.34 -2.04
N ASN A 151 -1.14 4.45 -2.71
CA ASN A 151 -2.30 3.59 -2.52
C ASN A 151 -2.18 2.30 -3.33
N LYS A 152 -1.11 2.14 -4.13
CA LYS A 152 -0.99 1.05 -5.09
C LYS A 152 -1.07 -0.32 -4.41
N LYS A 153 -0.41 -0.47 -3.27
CA LYS A 153 -0.38 -1.72 -2.49
C LYS A 153 -1.75 -2.05 -1.90
N ALA A 154 -2.39 -1.11 -1.23
CA ALA A 154 -3.73 -1.29 -0.66
C ALA A 154 -4.80 -1.53 -1.74
N LEU A 155 -4.75 -0.82 -2.86
CA LEU A 155 -5.65 -1.02 -3.99
C LEU A 155 -5.47 -2.41 -4.64
N ALA A 156 -4.23 -2.87 -4.80
CA ALA A 156 -3.95 -4.22 -5.28
C ALA A 156 -4.50 -5.26 -4.30
N ALA A 157 -4.21 -5.13 -3.01
CA ALA A 157 -4.68 -6.05 -1.98
C ALA A 157 -6.20 -6.15 -1.92
N GLY A 158 -6.91 -5.02 -1.97
CA GLY A 158 -8.38 -5.00 -1.97
C GLY A 158 -8.99 -5.62 -3.23
N LYS A 159 -8.44 -5.35 -4.42
CA LYS A 159 -8.88 -6.00 -5.67
C LYS A 159 -8.67 -7.51 -5.65
N GLU A 160 -7.50 -7.95 -5.18
CA GLU A 160 -7.19 -9.37 -5.05
C GLU A 160 -8.13 -10.06 -4.05
N ALA A 161 -8.42 -9.42 -2.92
CA ALA A 161 -9.36 -9.92 -1.93
C ALA A 161 -10.77 -10.11 -2.52
N LEU A 162 -11.31 -9.08 -3.20
CA LEU A 162 -12.63 -9.16 -3.83
C LEU A 162 -12.68 -10.25 -4.92
N LYS A 163 -11.64 -10.32 -5.76
CA LYS A 163 -11.55 -11.36 -6.79
C LYS A 163 -11.49 -12.76 -6.17
N LYS A 164 -10.73 -12.94 -5.09
CA LYS A 164 -10.58 -14.24 -4.43
C LYS A 164 -11.88 -14.69 -3.77
N PHE A 165 -12.65 -13.76 -3.19
CA PHE A 165 -13.94 -14.09 -2.61
C PHE A 165 -14.99 -14.47 -3.67
N ALA A 166 -14.98 -13.81 -4.83
CA ALA A 166 -15.91 -14.12 -5.93
C ALA A 166 -15.71 -15.52 -6.55
N GLN A 167 -14.66 -16.26 -6.15
CA GLN A 167 -14.44 -17.66 -6.55
C GLN A 167 -15.17 -18.66 -5.64
N VAL A 168 -15.67 -18.23 -4.48
CA VAL A 168 -16.39 -19.10 -3.57
C VAL A 168 -17.76 -19.42 -4.16
N ASP A 169 -18.05 -20.72 -4.31
CA ASP A 169 -19.38 -21.22 -4.62
C ASP A 169 -20.31 -20.98 -3.42
N ASP A 170 -21.37 -20.21 -3.63
CA ASP A 170 -22.36 -19.87 -2.60
C ASP A 170 -23.43 -20.94 -2.39
N ARG A 171 -23.36 -22.04 -3.17
CA ARG A 171 -24.25 -23.20 -3.10
C ARG A 171 -23.53 -24.52 -2.83
N MET A 172 -22.29 -24.47 -2.34
CA MET A 172 -21.52 -25.70 -2.14
C MET A 172 -22.21 -26.67 -1.18
N PHE A 173 -22.93 -26.19 -0.15
CA PHE A 173 -23.58 -27.09 0.80
C PHE A 173 -24.85 -27.68 0.22
N SER A 174 -25.72 -26.90 -0.43
CA SER A 174 -26.93 -27.44 -1.06
C SER A 174 -26.60 -28.50 -2.12
N ASN A 175 -25.68 -28.20 -3.05
CA ASN A 175 -25.29 -29.15 -4.09
C ASN A 175 -24.80 -30.49 -3.49
N LEU A 176 -23.89 -30.43 -2.51
CA LEU A 176 -23.38 -31.63 -1.84
C LEU A 176 -24.44 -32.31 -0.96
N THR A 177 -25.38 -31.56 -0.39
CA THR A 177 -26.49 -32.11 0.38
C THR A 177 -27.41 -32.95 -0.50
N GLU A 178 -27.73 -32.43 -1.68
CA GLU A 178 -28.52 -33.15 -2.69
C GLU A 178 -27.81 -34.42 -3.14
N ASP A 179 -26.52 -34.34 -3.49
CA ASP A 179 -25.73 -35.50 -3.93
C ASP A 179 -25.68 -36.63 -2.88
N VAL A 180 -25.47 -36.27 -1.61
CA VAL A 180 -25.43 -37.24 -0.49
C VAL A 180 -26.83 -37.82 -0.24
N ALA A 181 -27.85 -36.98 -0.22
CA ALA A 181 -29.23 -37.41 -0.01
C ALA A 181 -29.71 -38.36 -1.11
N ASP A 182 -29.39 -38.05 -2.37
CA ASP A 182 -29.75 -38.88 -3.52
C ASP A 182 -29.00 -40.21 -3.51
N THR A 183 -27.73 -40.20 -3.12
CA THR A 183 -26.96 -41.44 -2.89
C THR A 183 -27.64 -42.33 -1.86
N LEU A 184 -28.06 -41.77 -0.72
CA LEU A 184 -28.73 -42.54 0.33
C LEU A 184 -30.15 -42.98 -0.06
N LYS A 185 -30.92 -42.15 -0.77
CA LYS A 185 -32.25 -42.53 -1.27
C LYS A 185 -32.16 -43.65 -2.32
N ALA A 186 -31.14 -43.64 -3.17
CA ALA A 186 -30.86 -44.73 -4.10
C ALA A 186 -30.52 -46.01 -3.34
N LEU A 187 -29.60 -45.94 -2.37
CA LEU A 187 -29.28 -47.08 -1.51
C LEU A 187 -30.52 -47.65 -0.80
N ALA A 188 -31.34 -46.81 -0.18
CA ALA A 188 -32.57 -47.27 0.48
C ALA A 188 -33.54 -47.96 -0.49
N ARG A 189 -33.67 -47.43 -1.72
CA ARG A 189 -34.50 -48.06 -2.76
C ARG A 189 -33.96 -49.43 -3.14
N ASP A 190 -32.65 -49.55 -3.29
CA ASP A 190 -32.01 -50.79 -3.74
C ASP A 190 -31.95 -51.85 -2.63
N LEU A 191 -31.99 -51.44 -1.35
CA LEU A 191 -32.12 -52.38 -0.22
C LEU A 191 -33.54 -52.94 -0.05
N LYS A 192 -34.54 -52.31 -0.68
CA LYS A 192 -35.95 -52.69 -0.48
C LYS A 192 -36.24 -54.05 -1.12
N GLY A 193 -36.31 -55.08 -0.27
CA GLY A 193 -36.59 -56.46 -0.70
C GLY A 193 -35.41 -57.16 -1.37
N ALA A 194 -34.20 -56.60 -1.25
CA ALA A 194 -32.98 -57.17 -1.78
C ALA A 194 -32.54 -58.43 -1.01
N ASP A 195 -31.96 -59.38 -1.74
CA ASP A 195 -31.17 -60.45 -1.13
C ASP A 195 -29.78 -59.97 -0.67
N GLU A 196 -29.00 -60.84 -0.02
CA GLU A 196 -27.68 -60.51 0.51
C GLU A 196 -26.70 -60.03 -0.58
N LYS A 197 -26.78 -60.61 -1.77
CA LYS A 197 -25.87 -60.28 -2.88
C LYS A 197 -26.25 -58.95 -3.52
N GLU A 198 -27.55 -58.70 -3.67
CA GLU A 198 -28.11 -57.43 -4.16
C GLU A 198 -27.80 -56.29 -3.18
N ALA A 199 -27.98 -56.51 -1.87
CA ALA A 199 -27.64 -55.54 -0.84
C ALA A 199 -26.14 -55.20 -0.85
N ALA A 200 -25.26 -56.22 -0.96
CA ALA A 200 -23.83 -56.00 -1.04
C ALA A 200 -23.41 -55.17 -2.28
N ALA A 201 -24.10 -55.36 -3.42
CA ALA A 201 -23.88 -54.56 -4.62
C ALA A 201 -24.33 -53.11 -4.41
N ALA A 202 -25.53 -52.89 -3.85
CA ALA A 202 -26.05 -51.56 -3.55
C ALA A 202 -25.13 -50.76 -2.61
N TYR A 203 -24.61 -51.40 -1.56
CA TYR A 203 -23.63 -50.79 -0.66
C TYR A 203 -22.32 -50.42 -1.35
N LYS A 204 -21.83 -51.26 -2.26
CA LYS A 204 -20.61 -50.98 -3.03
C LYS A 204 -20.79 -49.76 -3.94
N ASP A 205 -21.94 -49.63 -4.58
CA ASP A 205 -22.24 -48.51 -5.46
C ASP A 205 -22.41 -47.22 -4.63
N ALA A 206 -23.16 -47.28 -3.53
CA ALA A 206 -23.31 -46.15 -2.61
C ALA A 206 -21.97 -45.69 -2.03
N LYS A 207 -21.08 -46.61 -1.65
CA LYS A 207 -19.72 -46.28 -1.19
C LYS A 207 -18.90 -45.54 -2.25
N SER A 208 -19.04 -45.93 -3.51
CA SER A 208 -18.36 -45.26 -4.62
C SER A 208 -18.89 -43.83 -4.80
N SER A 209 -20.20 -43.63 -4.71
CA SER A 209 -20.82 -42.29 -4.77
C SER A 209 -20.47 -41.42 -3.56
N MET A 210 -20.43 -41.99 -2.35
CA MET A 210 -19.99 -41.27 -1.14
C MET A 210 -18.53 -40.83 -1.25
N ALA A 211 -17.65 -41.64 -1.84
CA ALA A 211 -16.27 -41.24 -2.07
C ALA A 211 -16.15 -40.05 -3.04
N VAL A 212 -17.05 -39.93 -4.03
CA VAL A 212 -17.13 -38.76 -4.91
C VAL A 212 -17.57 -37.53 -4.10
N CYS A 213 -18.60 -37.67 -3.26
CA CYS A 213 -19.09 -36.60 -2.38
C CYS A 213 -17.99 -36.10 -1.42
N GLN A 214 -17.26 -37.02 -0.77
CA GLN A 214 -16.13 -36.68 0.12
C GLN A 214 -15.03 -35.91 -0.62
N LYS A 215 -14.68 -36.34 -1.83
CA LYS A 215 -13.65 -35.66 -2.62
C LYS A 215 -14.09 -34.25 -3.05
N ALA A 216 -15.34 -34.10 -3.49
CA ALA A 216 -15.91 -32.82 -3.86
C ALA A 216 -15.96 -31.87 -2.64
N PHE A 217 -16.45 -32.37 -1.50
CA PHE A 217 -16.46 -31.63 -0.24
C PHE A 217 -15.06 -31.18 0.18
N ALA A 218 -14.08 -32.09 0.21
CA ALA A 218 -12.71 -31.76 0.61
C ALA A 218 -12.09 -30.66 -0.28
N SER A 219 -12.38 -30.68 -1.58
CA SER A 219 -11.93 -29.63 -2.51
C SER A 219 -12.57 -28.27 -2.18
N SER A 220 -13.90 -28.22 -2.08
CA SER A 220 -14.65 -26.99 -1.80
C SER A 220 -14.35 -26.41 -0.41
N ALA A 221 -14.32 -27.27 0.62
CA ALA A 221 -13.96 -26.90 1.99
C ALA A 221 -12.57 -26.25 2.05
N LYS A 222 -11.57 -26.86 1.38
CA LYS A 222 -10.21 -26.32 1.32
C LYS A 222 -10.17 -24.98 0.60
N GLU A 223 -10.91 -24.83 -0.50
CA GLU A 223 -11.01 -23.56 -1.22
C GLU A 223 -11.57 -22.45 -0.33
N VAL A 224 -12.71 -22.71 0.33
CA VAL A 224 -13.36 -21.74 1.22
C VAL A 224 -12.45 -21.33 2.39
N GLN A 225 -11.80 -22.30 3.05
CA GLN A 225 -10.85 -22.01 4.13
C GLN A 225 -9.64 -21.20 3.63
N ASN A 226 -9.14 -21.48 2.43
CA ASN A 226 -8.05 -20.71 1.83
C ASN A 226 -8.48 -19.27 1.51
N VAL A 227 -9.68 -19.08 0.97
CA VAL A 227 -10.26 -17.76 0.72
C VAL A 227 -10.38 -17.00 2.03
N ALA A 228 -10.94 -17.60 3.08
CA ALA A 228 -11.07 -16.98 4.40
C ALA A 228 -9.72 -16.49 4.95
N LYS A 229 -8.71 -17.36 4.98
CA LYS A 229 -7.35 -17.02 5.42
C LYS A 229 -6.74 -15.90 4.58
N TYR A 230 -6.92 -15.96 3.26
CA TYR A 230 -6.40 -14.95 2.33
C TYR A 230 -7.02 -13.58 2.56
N LEU A 231 -8.35 -13.52 2.75
CA LEU A 231 -9.08 -12.29 3.03
C LEU A 231 -8.61 -11.64 4.31
N LEU A 232 -8.53 -12.40 5.41
CA LEU A 232 -8.05 -11.89 6.70
C LEU A 232 -6.63 -11.34 6.58
N PHE A 233 -5.74 -12.08 5.92
CA PHE A 233 -4.35 -11.67 5.71
C PHE A 233 -4.23 -10.38 4.88
N LYS A 234 -4.98 -10.27 3.77
CA LYS A 234 -4.96 -9.06 2.94
C LYS A 234 -5.61 -7.88 3.65
N GLY A 235 -6.68 -8.12 4.41
CA GLY A 235 -7.31 -7.14 5.29
C GLY A 235 -6.32 -6.57 6.30
N ASP A 236 -5.58 -7.44 7.01
CA ASP A 236 -4.54 -7.02 7.97
C ASP A 236 -3.43 -6.20 7.32
N LYS A 237 -2.94 -6.63 6.14
CA LYS A 237 -1.92 -5.87 5.40
C LYS A 237 -2.44 -4.49 5.00
N MET A 238 -3.66 -4.41 4.49
CA MET A 238 -4.28 -3.16 4.07
C MET A 238 -4.57 -2.24 5.27
N ALA A 239 -4.98 -2.79 6.40
CA ALA A 239 -5.22 -2.05 7.63
C ALA A 239 -3.95 -1.41 8.22
N ARG A 240 -2.80 -2.09 8.06
CA ARG A 240 -1.51 -1.67 8.62
C ARG A 240 -0.65 -0.87 7.63
N ASP A 241 -1.08 -0.71 6.39
CA ASP A 241 -0.34 0.02 5.37
C ASP A 241 -0.34 1.53 5.67
N LYS A 242 0.72 2.01 6.32
CA LYS A 242 0.89 3.42 6.72
C LYS A 242 0.85 4.40 5.54
N ASN A 243 1.13 3.92 4.33
CA ASN A 243 1.15 4.76 3.12
C ASN A 243 -0.24 4.85 2.46
N ALA A 244 -1.14 3.93 2.80
CA ALA A 244 -2.50 3.93 2.27
C ALA A 244 -3.36 5.05 2.90
N ALA A 245 -4.30 5.56 2.11
CA ALA A 245 -5.33 6.47 2.59
C ALA A 245 -6.10 5.86 3.80
N PRO A 246 -6.50 6.67 4.80
CA PRO A 246 -7.22 6.16 5.98
C PRO A 246 -8.49 5.39 5.62
N ALA A 247 -9.22 5.82 4.59
CA ALA A 247 -10.41 5.12 4.11
C ALA A 247 -10.09 3.70 3.60
N LEU A 248 -8.94 3.50 2.93
CA LEU A 248 -8.50 2.15 2.54
C LEU A 248 -8.07 1.33 3.76
N GLN A 249 -7.40 1.94 4.74
CA GLN A 249 -7.06 1.25 5.99
C GLN A 249 -8.32 0.79 6.74
N GLU A 250 -9.37 1.61 6.80
CA GLU A 250 -10.65 1.24 7.42
C GLU A 250 -11.35 0.07 6.70
N ILE A 251 -11.30 0.04 5.37
CA ILE A 251 -11.75 -1.13 4.61
C ILE A 251 -10.89 -2.36 4.98
N GLY A 252 -9.57 -2.18 5.12
CA GLY A 252 -8.66 -3.22 5.55
C GLY A 252 -9.04 -3.77 6.92
N LYS A 253 -9.36 -2.90 7.87
CA LYS A 253 -9.84 -3.28 9.21
C LYS A 253 -11.13 -4.09 9.12
N LYS A 254 -12.07 -3.70 8.25
CA LYS A 254 -13.31 -4.48 8.03
C LYS A 254 -13.05 -5.91 7.54
N LEU A 255 -12.02 -6.08 6.71
CA LEU A 255 -11.56 -7.37 6.18
C LEU A 255 -10.60 -8.14 7.10
N SER A 256 -10.06 -7.49 8.13
CA SER A 256 -8.97 -8.03 8.97
C SER A 256 -9.44 -9.05 10.01
N ALA A 257 -8.47 -9.68 10.67
CA ALA A 257 -8.70 -10.58 11.81
C ALA A 257 -9.31 -9.89 13.06
N ASN A 258 -9.50 -8.57 13.04
CA ASN A 258 -10.20 -7.82 14.07
C ASN A 258 -11.48 -7.15 13.56
N GLY A 259 -11.86 -7.42 12.31
CA GLY A 259 -13.01 -6.84 11.65
C GLY A 259 -14.28 -7.68 11.75
N PRO A 260 -15.45 -7.11 11.38
CA PRO A 260 -16.73 -7.82 11.29
C PRO A 260 -16.65 -9.06 10.39
N MET A 261 -15.83 -9.05 9.34
CA MET A 261 -15.73 -10.18 8.41
C MET A 261 -15.22 -11.47 9.07
N LYS A 262 -14.38 -11.37 10.12
CA LYS A 262 -13.87 -12.55 10.83
C LYS A 262 -14.99 -13.41 11.40
N SER A 263 -16.02 -12.78 11.97
CA SER A 263 -17.14 -13.52 12.56
C SER A 263 -17.87 -14.37 11.52
N ALA A 264 -18.15 -13.81 10.35
CA ALA A 264 -18.76 -14.52 9.23
C ALA A 264 -17.85 -15.65 8.70
N LEU A 265 -16.55 -15.40 8.52
CA LEU A 265 -15.59 -16.42 8.07
C LEU A 265 -15.41 -17.56 9.07
N ASN A 266 -15.47 -17.27 10.38
CA ASN A 266 -15.44 -18.28 11.42
C ASN A 266 -16.70 -19.16 11.40
N ARG A 267 -17.88 -18.57 11.17
CA ARG A 267 -19.13 -19.34 11.00
C ARG A 267 -19.08 -20.25 9.78
N ILE A 268 -18.51 -19.77 8.67
CA ILE A 268 -18.29 -20.64 7.50
C ILE A 268 -17.37 -21.81 7.86
N SER A 269 -16.26 -21.54 8.55
CA SER A 269 -15.32 -22.60 8.96
C SER A 269 -16.02 -23.64 9.85
N ALA A 270 -16.84 -23.19 10.80
CA ALA A 270 -17.64 -24.08 11.64
C ALA A 270 -18.69 -24.88 10.83
N ALA A 271 -19.32 -24.27 9.84
CA ALA A 271 -20.28 -24.96 8.95
C ALA A 271 -19.59 -26.03 8.10
N VAL A 272 -18.37 -25.75 7.62
CA VAL A 272 -17.52 -26.74 6.93
C VAL A 272 -17.19 -27.89 7.87
N ASP A 273 -16.70 -27.63 9.08
CA ASP A 273 -16.34 -28.67 10.03
C ASP A 273 -17.55 -29.53 10.44
N ASP A 274 -18.71 -28.91 10.62
CA ASP A 274 -19.97 -29.59 10.95
C ASP A 274 -20.48 -30.46 9.80
N PHE A 275 -20.47 -29.95 8.57
CA PHE A 275 -20.84 -30.74 7.38
C PHE A 275 -19.89 -31.93 7.19
N GLY A 276 -18.58 -31.72 7.37
CA GLY A 276 -17.58 -32.78 7.25
C GLY A 276 -17.81 -33.92 8.24
N LYS A 277 -18.15 -33.61 9.50
CA LYS A 277 -18.50 -34.64 10.49
C LYS A 277 -19.72 -35.44 10.09
N SER A 278 -20.81 -34.76 9.69
CA SER A 278 -22.00 -35.48 9.23
C SER A 278 -21.74 -36.33 8.00
N LEU A 279 -20.88 -35.87 7.09
CA LEU A 279 -20.48 -36.62 5.90
C LEU A 279 -19.70 -37.88 6.27
N ASP A 280 -18.78 -37.78 7.24
CA ASP A 280 -18.03 -38.92 7.77
C ASP A 280 -18.95 -39.94 8.49
N ASP A 281 -19.96 -39.45 9.22
CA ASP A 281 -20.93 -40.31 9.89
C ASP A 281 -21.80 -41.09 8.87
N VAL A 282 -22.24 -40.43 7.80
CA VAL A 282 -22.97 -41.08 6.71
C VAL A 282 -22.08 -42.07 5.95
N ASP A 283 -20.83 -41.69 5.64
CA ASP A 283 -19.88 -42.59 4.97
C ASP A 283 -19.59 -43.84 5.81
N ARG A 284 -19.49 -43.71 7.14
CA ARG A 284 -19.38 -44.86 8.04
C ARG A 284 -20.62 -45.75 7.98
N LEU A 285 -21.82 -45.16 8.03
CA LEU A 285 -23.08 -45.91 7.91
C LEU A 285 -23.15 -46.73 6.62
N VAL A 286 -22.73 -46.14 5.49
CA VAL A 286 -22.67 -46.82 4.19
C VAL A 286 -21.55 -47.88 4.16
N SER A 287 -20.37 -47.56 4.70
CA SER A 287 -19.21 -48.45 4.69
C SER A 287 -19.37 -49.67 5.58
N ASP A 288 -20.15 -49.57 6.66
CA ASP A 288 -20.43 -50.70 7.56
C ASP A 288 -21.30 -51.76 6.88
N GLY A 289 -22.10 -51.39 5.87
CA GLY A 289 -22.86 -52.32 5.02
C GLY A 289 -23.99 -53.06 5.72
N LYS A 290 -24.41 -52.60 6.90
CA LYS A 290 -25.33 -53.30 7.81
C LYS A 290 -26.63 -52.56 8.11
N ALA A 291 -26.76 -51.32 7.65
CA ALA A 291 -27.96 -50.54 7.89
C ALA A 291 -29.17 -51.12 7.12
N SER A 292 -30.34 -51.00 7.70
CA SER A 292 -31.61 -51.33 7.05
C SER A 292 -32.06 -50.22 6.10
N GLU A 293 -32.99 -50.53 5.18
CA GLU A 293 -33.68 -49.53 4.34
C GLU A 293 -34.18 -48.35 5.18
N ALA A 294 -34.80 -48.64 6.33
CA ALA A 294 -35.37 -47.63 7.20
C ALA A 294 -34.29 -46.70 7.80
N GLU A 295 -33.19 -47.26 8.27
CA GLU A 295 -32.06 -46.50 8.82
C GLU A 295 -31.40 -45.60 7.77
N VAL A 296 -31.16 -46.13 6.55
CA VAL A 296 -30.61 -45.36 5.44
C VAL A 296 -31.55 -44.21 5.04
N LYS A 297 -32.86 -44.48 4.97
CA LYS A 297 -33.86 -43.45 4.63
C LYS A 297 -33.93 -42.36 5.69
N THR A 298 -33.88 -42.73 6.97
CA THR A 298 -33.83 -41.77 8.08
C THR A 298 -32.55 -40.93 8.02
N ALA A 299 -31.40 -41.55 7.75
CA ALA A 299 -30.14 -40.83 7.58
C ALA A 299 -30.22 -39.81 6.43
N ALA A 300 -30.80 -40.17 5.29
CA ALA A 300 -30.99 -39.26 4.16
C ALA A 300 -31.82 -38.02 4.54
N GLN A 301 -32.98 -38.25 5.16
CA GLN A 301 -33.88 -37.16 5.58
C GLN A 301 -33.24 -36.25 6.63
N GLN A 302 -32.49 -36.84 7.57
CA GLN A 302 -31.83 -36.10 8.62
C GLN A 302 -30.67 -35.27 8.04
N PHE A 303 -29.87 -35.84 7.14
CA PHE A 303 -28.80 -35.12 6.44
C PHE A 303 -29.33 -33.91 5.66
N GLU A 304 -30.40 -34.10 4.86
CA GLU A 304 -31.06 -32.99 4.16
C GLU A 304 -31.52 -31.90 5.13
N LYS A 305 -32.17 -32.30 6.21
CA LYS A 305 -32.73 -31.38 7.20
C LYS A 305 -31.65 -30.53 7.88
N ASP A 306 -30.51 -31.14 8.22
CA ASP A 306 -29.44 -30.49 8.97
C ASP A 306 -28.58 -29.56 8.09
N HIS A 307 -28.51 -29.85 6.78
CA HIS A 307 -27.58 -29.18 5.87
C HIS A 307 -28.24 -28.26 4.83
N LYS A 308 -29.56 -28.38 4.56
CA LYS A 308 -30.29 -27.56 3.55
C LYS A 308 -30.15 -26.05 3.68
N ASP A 309 -29.87 -25.56 4.90
CA ASP A 309 -29.83 -24.13 5.20
C ASP A 309 -28.41 -23.59 5.42
N LYS A 310 -27.38 -24.44 5.28
CA LYS A 310 -25.98 -24.02 5.56
C LYS A 310 -25.46 -22.98 4.59
N ASP A 311 -25.98 -22.93 3.36
CA ASP A 311 -25.67 -21.88 2.39
C ASP A 311 -26.07 -20.47 2.88
N LYS A 312 -27.01 -20.34 3.84
CA LYS A 312 -27.30 -19.05 4.48
C LYS A 312 -26.06 -18.43 5.13
N THR A 313 -25.14 -19.26 5.60
CA THR A 313 -23.87 -18.83 6.22
C THR A 313 -22.91 -18.26 5.18
N LEU A 314 -22.83 -18.88 3.99
CA LEU A 314 -22.09 -18.35 2.84
C LEU A 314 -22.72 -17.07 2.31
N ALA A 315 -24.05 -17.03 2.21
CA ALA A 315 -24.80 -15.86 1.77
C ALA A 315 -24.61 -14.66 2.72
N GLU A 316 -24.54 -14.88 4.04
CA GLU A 316 -24.24 -13.83 5.01
C GLU A 316 -22.84 -13.23 4.77
N ALA A 317 -21.82 -14.08 4.60
CA ALA A 317 -20.47 -13.63 4.28
C ALA A 317 -20.41 -12.88 2.94
N ALA A 318 -21.17 -13.35 1.94
CA ALA A 318 -21.26 -12.69 0.63
C ALA A 318 -21.87 -11.30 0.73
N ARG A 319 -22.91 -11.11 1.55
CA ARG A 319 -23.48 -9.77 1.81
C ARG A 319 -22.47 -8.84 2.48
N HIS A 320 -21.70 -9.32 3.45
CA HIS A 320 -20.63 -8.54 4.06
C HIS A 320 -19.55 -8.15 3.04
N MET A 321 -19.14 -9.08 2.18
CA MET A 321 -18.14 -8.82 1.14
C MET A 321 -18.64 -7.88 0.05
N ASP A 322 -19.92 -7.95 -0.35
CA ASP A 322 -20.51 -7.00 -1.28
C ASP A 322 -20.53 -5.58 -0.70
N ALA A 323 -20.94 -5.42 0.57
CA ALA A 323 -20.92 -4.13 1.25
C ALA A 323 -19.49 -3.56 1.34
N ILE A 324 -18.50 -4.40 1.65
CA ILE A 324 -17.08 -4.04 1.65
C ILE A 324 -16.60 -3.68 0.24
N GLY A 325 -17.00 -4.45 -0.78
CA GLY A 325 -16.64 -4.22 -2.18
C GLY A 325 -17.18 -2.90 -2.72
N LYS A 326 -18.44 -2.55 -2.40
CA LYS A 326 -19.03 -1.25 -2.72
C LYS A 326 -18.26 -0.11 -2.08
N ALA A 327 -17.93 -0.23 -0.78
CA ALA A 327 -17.13 0.76 -0.07
C ALA A 327 -15.72 0.89 -0.68
N PHE A 328 -15.09 -0.24 -1.04
CA PHE A 328 -13.79 -0.28 -1.70
C PHE A 328 -13.81 0.41 -3.06
N ASN A 329 -14.78 0.10 -3.93
CA ASN A 329 -14.88 0.70 -5.25
C ASN A 329 -15.04 2.22 -5.17
N LYS A 330 -15.93 2.71 -4.30
CA LYS A 330 -16.10 4.15 -4.06
C LYS A 330 -14.80 4.80 -3.59
N THR A 331 -14.15 4.23 -2.58
CA THR A 331 -12.89 4.74 -2.04
C THR A 331 -11.79 4.72 -3.09
N SER A 332 -11.74 3.66 -3.92
CA SER A 332 -10.73 3.51 -4.96
C SER A 332 -10.79 4.58 -6.05
N GLN A 333 -11.99 5.11 -6.35
CA GLN A 333 -12.17 6.22 -7.27
C GLN A 333 -11.67 7.52 -6.65
N GLN A 334 -12.02 7.77 -5.38
CA GLN A 334 -11.66 8.99 -4.65
C GLN A 334 -10.15 9.14 -4.42
N VAL A 335 -9.43 8.03 -4.22
CA VAL A 335 -7.99 8.05 -3.94
C VAL A 335 -7.12 7.93 -5.20
N LYS A 336 -7.73 7.70 -6.37
CA LYS A 336 -7.08 7.77 -7.69
C LYS A 336 -7.24 9.14 -8.35
N ALA A 337 -8.35 9.83 -8.06
CA ALA A 337 -8.67 11.16 -8.58
C ALA A 337 -7.81 12.22 -7.91
#